data_AF-A0A952BW39-F1
#
_entry.id   AF-A0A952BW39-F1
#
_cell.length_a   1.000
_cell.length_b   1.000
_cell.length_c   1.000
_cell.angle_alpha   90.00
_cell.angle_beta   90.00
_cell.angle_gamma   90.00
#
_symmetry.space_group_name_H-M   'P 1'
#
loop_
_entity.id
_entity.type
_entity.pdbx_description
1 polymer ?
#
loop_
_entity_poly.entity_id
_entity_poly.type
_entity_poly.pdbx_seq_one_letter_code
_entity_poly.pdbx_strand_id
1 'polypeptide(L)'
;MNPLNLPDIDRVYIERHADNNHACDVIVKTSDGTIYTCLFVTLQYLRRQMEINYLFCRQVEGSVPVRFAALDTPHLLVEKLDRDTIEDAIDNLLALDIFETLFTRVTQIEGERPTAEAPMVDSGRTTQEVAAVVISEVLVVTG
;
A
#
# COMPACT_ATOMS: atom_id res chain seq x y z
N MET A 1 19.24 -16.51 -19.58
CA MET A 1 18.45 -15.82 -18.55
C MET A 1 18.39 -14.36 -18.95
N ASN A 2 17.20 -13.82 -19.21
CA ASN A 2 17.06 -12.38 -19.45
C ASN A 2 17.52 -11.66 -18.18
N PRO A 3 18.25 -10.54 -18.27
CA PRO A 3 18.36 -9.65 -17.12
C PRO A 3 16.92 -9.27 -16.73
N LEU A 4 16.55 -9.58 -15.50
CA LEU A 4 15.29 -9.12 -14.92
C LEU A 4 15.28 -7.60 -15.10
N ASN A 5 14.33 -7.10 -15.89
CA ASN A 5 14.13 -5.67 -16.08
C ASN A 5 13.44 -5.15 -14.83
N LEU A 6 14.17 -5.13 -13.72
CA LEU A 6 13.66 -4.70 -12.43
C LEU A 6 13.36 -3.20 -12.52
N PRO A 7 12.25 -2.74 -11.92
CA PRO A 7 11.98 -1.32 -11.82
C PRO A 7 13.12 -0.62 -11.09
N ASP A 8 13.72 0.36 -11.75
CA ASP A 8 14.76 1.21 -11.16
C ASP A 8 14.09 2.23 -10.23
N ILE A 9 14.41 2.19 -8.94
CA ILE A 9 13.77 3.03 -7.92
C ILE A 9 14.48 4.38 -7.85
N ASP A 10 13.74 5.47 -8.09
CA ASP A 10 14.21 6.84 -7.93
C ASP A 10 14.07 7.29 -6.47
N ARG A 11 12.90 7.04 -5.85
CA ARG A 11 12.63 7.54 -4.49
C ARG A 11 11.58 6.73 -3.73
N VAL A 12 11.79 6.59 -2.43
CA VAL A 12 10.86 6.00 -1.46
C VAL A 12 10.37 7.06 -0.46
N TYR A 13 9.06 7.24 -0.40
CA TYR A 13 8.36 8.10 0.56
C TYR A 13 7.63 7.22 1.58
N ILE A 14 7.71 7.61 2.85
CA ILE A 14 7.08 6.89 3.96
C ILE A 14 6.19 7.89 4.70
N GLU A 15 4.88 7.71 4.60
CA GLU A 15 3.89 8.53 5.29
C GLU A 15 3.46 7.81 6.58
N ARG A 16 3.78 8.42 7.72
CA ARG A 16 3.40 7.88 9.04
C ARG A 16 2.11 8.57 9.50
N HIS A 17 1.15 7.78 9.96
CA HIS A 17 -0.02 8.33 10.61
C HIS A 17 0.31 8.75 12.05
N ALA A 18 -0.05 9.98 12.42
CA ALA A 18 0.26 10.56 13.73
C ALA A 18 -0.21 9.70 14.92
N ASP A 19 -1.33 8.99 14.75
CA ASP A 19 -1.97 8.20 15.81
C ASP A 19 -1.69 6.69 15.73
N ASN A 20 -0.90 6.23 14.75
CA ASN A 20 -0.66 4.81 14.52
C ASN A 20 0.79 4.50 14.14
N ASN A 21 1.59 4.10 15.13
CA ASN A 21 2.98 3.68 14.94
C ASN A 21 3.12 2.22 14.45
N HIS A 22 2.02 1.57 14.06
CA HIS A 22 2.00 0.17 13.62
C HIS A 22 1.58 0.00 12.16
N ALA A 23 1.33 1.10 11.44
CA ALA A 23 1.14 1.10 9.99
C ALA A 23 1.72 2.39 9.37
N CYS A 24 2.18 2.30 8.13
CA CYS A 24 2.54 3.46 7.32
C CYS A 24 2.33 3.18 5.83
N ASP A 25 1.93 4.20 5.09
CA ASP A 25 1.87 4.14 3.64
C ASP A 25 3.27 4.31 3.06
N VAL A 26 3.64 3.41 2.14
CA VAL A 26 4.90 3.46 1.42
C VAL A 26 4.60 3.73 -0.04
N ILE A 27 5.22 4.79 -0.56
CA ILE A 27 5.08 5.22 -1.95
C ILE A 27 6.46 5.12 -2.59
N VAL A 28 6.53 4.35 -3.67
CA VAL A 28 7.75 4.15 -4.46
C VAL A 28 7.55 4.82 -5.80
N LYS A 29 8.47 5.72 -6.14
CA LYS A 29 8.57 6.33 -7.46
C LYS A 29 9.75 5.70 -8.19
N THR A 30 9.50 5.16 -9.38
CA THR A 30 10.52 4.60 -10.26
C THR A 30 11.08 5.67 -11.21
N SER A 31 12.24 5.40 -11.79
CA SER A 31 12.97 6.31 -12.69
C SER A 31 12.20 6.68 -13.96
N ASP A 32 11.27 5.83 -14.40
CA ASP A 32 10.34 6.08 -15.50
C ASP A 32 9.15 6.98 -15.11
N GLY A 33 9.06 7.38 -13.85
CA GLY A 33 7.99 8.20 -13.30
C GLY A 33 6.76 7.40 -12.84
N THR A 34 6.77 6.07 -12.93
CA THR A 34 5.68 5.24 -12.42
C THR A 34 5.63 5.33 -10.89
N ILE A 35 4.43 5.39 -10.32
CA ILE A 35 4.20 5.46 -8.87
C ILE A 35 3.51 4.19 -8.41
N TYR A 36 4.06 3.61 -7.36
CA TYR A 36 3.57 2.42 -6.69
C TYR A 36 3.27 2.72 -5.23
N THR A 37 2.24 2.09 -4.65
CA THR A 37 1.90 2.22 -3.24
C THR A 37 1.59 0.87 -2.60
N CYS A 38 1.98 0.71 -1.34
CA CYS A 38 1.63 -0.44 -0.51
C CYS A 38 1.57 -0.01 0.96
N LEU A 39 0.69 -0.66 1.74
CA LEU A 39 0.58 -0.41 3.17
C LEU A 39 1.52 -1.37 3.92
N PHE A 40 2.45 -0.82 4.69
CA PHE A 40 3.32 -1.58 5.57
C PHE A 40 2.75 -1.60 6.97
N VAL A 41 2.72 -2.78 7.59
CA VAL A 41 2.12 -2.98 8.91
C VAL A 41 2.96 -3.88 9.80
N THR A 42 2.81 -3.73 11.11
CA THR A 42 3.40 -4.67 12.08
C THR A 42 2.38 -5.69 12.59
N LEU A 43 2.86 -6.69 13.32
CA LEU A 43 1.98 -7.67 13.96
C LEU A 43 1.02 -7.02 14.99
N GLN A 44 1.43 -5.93 15.63
CA GLN A 44 0.57 -5.18 16.55
C GLN A 44 -0.64 -4.58 15.82
N TYR A 45 -0.46 -4.10 14.58
CA TYR A 45 -1.57 -3.61 13.77
C TYR A 45 -2.60 -4.71 13.51
N LEU A 46 -2.16 -5.89 13.06
CA LEU A 46 -3.05 -7.01 12.80
C LEU A 46 -3.81 -7.45 14.06
N ARG A 47 -3.12 -7.55 15.20
CA ARG A 47 -3.77 -7.88 16.48
C ARG A 47 -4.83 -6.85 16.87
N ARG A 48 -4.56 -5.56 16.66
CA ARG A 48 -5.53 -4.49 16.90
C ARG A 48 -6.76 -4.64 16.00
N GLN A 49 -6.56 -4.89 14.70
CA GLN A 49 -7.67 -5.11 13.76
C GLN A 49 -8.52 -6.34 14.17
N MET A 50 -7.87 -7.42 14.59
CA MET A 50 -8.56 -8.61 15.09
C MET A 50 -9.40 -8.35 16.35
N GLU A 51 -8.90 -7.54 17.28
CA GLU A 51 -9.63 -7.19 18.50
C GLU A 51 -10.80 -6.26 18.18
N ILE A 52 -10.62 -5.29 17.28
CA ILE A 52 -11.71 -4.40 16.83
C ILE A 52 -12.86 -5.22 16.24
N ASN A 53 -12.56 -6.14 15.32
CA ASN A 53 -13.59 -6.99 14.69
C ASN A 53 -14.28 -7.89 15.71
N TYR A 54 -13.53 -8.46 16.66
CA TYR A 54 -14.11 -9.26 17.74
C TYR A 54 -15.09 -8.43 18.59
N LEU A 55 -14.68 -7.23 19.02
CA LEU A 55 -15.53 -6.33 19.81
C LEU A 55 -16.78 -5.89 19.04
N PHE A 56 -16.64 -5.62 17.75
CA PHE A 56 -17.76 -5.29 16.89
C PHE A 56 -18.75 -6.45 16.78
N CYS A 57 -18.29 -7.67 16.49
CA CYS A 57 -19.16 -8.86 16.43
C CYS A 57 -19.88 -9.11 17.76
N ARG A 58 -19.26 -8.85 18.92
CA ARG A 58 -19.95 -8.98 20.23
C ARG A 58 -21.20 -8.12 20.37
N GLN A 59 -21.33 -7.06 19.57
CA GLN A 59 -22.48 -6.15 19.57
C GLN A 59 -23.54 -6.54 18.53
N VAL A 60 -23.25 -7.51 17.65
CA VAL A 60 -24.13 -7.94 16.57
C VAL A 60 -24.88 -9.20 16.97
N GLU A 61 -26.20 -9.09 17.11
CA GLU A 61 -27.09 -10.21 17.43
C GLU A 61 -27.00 -11.31 16.35
N GLY A 62 -26.93 -12.58 16.78
CA GLY A 62 -26.81 -13.72 15.87
C GLY A 62 -25.42 -13.99 15.31
N SER A 63 -24.41 -13.17 15.62
CA SER A 63 -23.02 -13.43 15.24
C SER A 63 -22.27 -14.26 16.30
N VAL A 64 -21.26 -15.02 15.88
CA VAL A 64 -20.29 -15.67 16.79
C VAL A 64 -19.01 -14.84 16.80
N PRO A 65 -18.65 -14.18 17.91
CA PRO A 65 -17.46 -13.33 17.95
C PRO A 65 -16.17 -14.13 17.79
N VAL A 66 -15.42 -13.84 16.73
CA VAL A 66 -14.12 -14.45 16.41
C VAL A 66 -13.11 -13.33 16.18
N ARG A 67 -11.85 -13.58 16.54
CA ARG A 67 -10.74 -12.66 16.23
C ARG A 67 -10.24 -12.95 14.82
N PHE A 68 -10.49 -12.02 13.90
CA PHE A 68 -10.02 -12.08 12.53
C PHE A 68 -9.74 -10.67 11.99
N ALA A 69 -8.83 -10.54 11.04
CA ALA A 69 -8.61 -9.29 10.31
C ALA A 69 -8.97 -9.53 8.84
N ALA A 70 -9.92 -8.76 8.33
CA ALA A 70 -10.17 -8.64 6.90
C ALA A 70 -9.34 -7.45 6.40
N LEU A 71 -8.56 -7.66 5.35
CA LEU A 71 -7.63 -6.67 4.79
C LEU A 71 -7.99 -6.50 3.30
N ASP A 72 -8.41 -5.30 2.94
CA ASP A 72 -9.00 -5.04 1.61
C ASP A 72 -7.95 -4.76 0.52
N THR A 73 -6.73 -4.40 0.93
CA THR A 73 -5.58 -4.13 0.06
C THR A 73 -4.41 -5.06 0.40
N PRO A 74 -3.40 -5.22 -0.47
CA PRO A 74 -2.16 -5.89 -0.10
C PRO A 74 -1.49 -5.16 1.09
N HIS A 75 -1.16 -5.91 2.13
CA HIS A 75 -0.43 -5.42 3.30
C HIS A 75 0.91 -6.14 3.39
N LEU A 76 2.00 -5.38 3.51
CA LEU A 76 3.31 -5.94 3.79
C LEU A 76 3.55 -5.97 5.30
N LEU A 77 3.60 -7.18 5.85
CA LEU A 77 3.89 -7.40 7.26
C LEU A 77 5.40 -7.38 7.49
N VAL A 78 5.87 -6.42 8.30
CA VAL A 78 7.28 -6.30 8.69
C VAL A 78 7.42 -6.26 10.22
N GLU A 79 8.62 -6.57 10.74
CA GLU A 79 8.86 -6.55 12.18
C GLU A 79 8.78 -5.13 12.75
N LYS A 80 9.38 -4.17 12.03
CA LYS A 80 9.52 -2.77 12.42
C LYS A 80 9.29 -1.87 11.21
N LEU A 81 8.83 -0.65 11.48
CA LEU A 81 8.53 0.35 10.46
C LEU A 81 9.61 1.44 10.40
N ASP A 82 10.87 1.13 10.68
CA ASP A 82 11.99 2.03 10.39
C ASP A 82 12.32 2.02 8.89
N ARG A 83 13.01 3.07 8.42
CA ARG A 83 13.29 3.27 7.00
C ARG A 83 14.13 2.11 6.43
N ASP A 84 15.17 1.71 7.14
CA ASP A 84 16.08 0.66 6.70
C ASP A 84 15.33 -0.65 6.47
N THR A 85 14.48 -1.07 7.41
CA THR A 85 13.65 -2.28 7.26
C THR A 85 12.72 -2.21 6.04
N ILE A 86 12.15 -1.03 5.76
CA ILE A 86 11.24 -0.82 4.63
C ILE A 86 12.01 -0.89 3.30
N GLU A 87 13.16 -0.20 3.20
CA GLU A 87 14.00 -0.21 2.01
C GLU A 87 14.56 -1.60 1.73
N ASP A 88 15.10 -2.29 2.75
CA ASP A 88 15.57 -3.67 2.63
C ASP A 88 14.44 -4.62 2.18
N ALA A 89 13.21 -4.43 2.68
CA ALA A 89 12.07 -5.22 2.25
C ALA A 89 11.75 -4.97 0.76
N ILE A 90 11.76 -3.71 0.30
CA ILE A 90 11.54 -3.37 -1.11
C ILE A 90 12.61 -4.00 -2.00
N ASP A 91 13.89 -3.87 -1.65
CA ASP A 91 15.00 -4.45 -2.40
C ASP A 91 14.88 -5.98 -2.51
N ASN A 92 14.47 -6.64 -1.42
CA ASN A 92 14.20 -8.07 -1.43
C ASN A 92 13.01 -8.42 -2.35
N LEU A 93 11.94 -7.63 -2.36
CA LEU A 93 10.78 -7.87 -3.24
C LEU A 93 11.15 -7.69 -4.73
N LEU A 94 12.03 -6.74 -5.04
CA LEU A 94 12.60 -6.57 -6.38
C LEU A 94 13.46 -7.78 -6.75
N ALA A 95 14.38 -8.18 -5.88
CA ALA A 95 15.26 -9.34 -6.11
C ALA A 95 14.46 -10.64 -6.32
N LEU A 96 13.30 -10.77 -5.68
CA LEU A 96 12.39 -11.89 -5.80
C LEU A 96 11.41 -11.79 -6.98
N ASP A 97 11.40 -10.67 -7.73
CA ASP A 97 10.50 -10.41 -8.87
C ASP A 97 9.00 -10.46 -8.50
N ILE A 98 8.66 -10.06 -7.27
CA ILE A 98 7.28 -10.03 -6.76
C ILE A 98 6.80 -8.64 -6.34
N PHE A 99 7.66 -7.62 -6.48
CA PHE A 99 7.36 -6.23 -6.14
C PHE A 99 6.04 -5.74 -6.76
N GLU A 100 5.90 -5.86 -8.08
CA GLU A 100 4.71 -5.39 -8.81
C GLU A 100 3.44 -6.19 -8.51
N THR A 101 3.55 -7.37 -7.89
CA THR A 101 2.39 -8.16 -7.45
C THR A 101 1.81 -7.66 -6.14
N LEU A 102 2.65 -7.06 -5.29
CA LEU A 102 2.25 -6.59 -3.94
C LEU A 102 1.99 -5.09 -3.89
N PHE A 103 2.68 -4.31 -4.71
CA PHE A 103 2.46 -2.89 -4.82
C PHE A 103 1.37 -2.56 -5.83
N THR A 104 0.47 -1.65 -5.45
CA THR A 104 -0.54 -1.13 -6.36
C THR A 104 0.07 0.01 -7.19
N ARG A 105 0.04 -0.13 -8.52
CA ARG A 105 0.44 0.95 -9.43
C ARG A 105 -0.63 2.05 -9.46
N VAL A 106 -0.23 3.29 -9.24
CA VAL A 106 -1.10 4.47 -9.12
C VAL A 106 -1.13 5.31 -10.40
N THR A 107 -0.03 5.35 -11.16
CA THR A 107 0.04 6.09 -12.43
C THR A 107 -0.57 5.30 -13.59
N GLN A 108 -1.48 5.94 -14.33
CA GLN A 108 -1.84 5.49 -15.68
C GLN A 108 -0.76 5.95 -16.66
N ILE A 109 -0.29 5.04 -17.50
CA ILE A 109 0.48 5.42 -18.69
C ILE A 109 -0.55 6.06 -19.63
N GLU A 110 -0.32 7.32 -20.04
CA GLU A 110 -1.07 7.93 -21.15
C GLU A 110 -0.81 7.08 -22.41
N GLY A 111 -1.71 6.12 -22.70
CA GLY A 111 -1.58 5.22 -23.84
C GLY A 111 -2.23 3.84 -23.69
N GLU A 112 -2.47 3.36 -22.46
CA GLU A 112 -3.18 2.08 -22.25
C GLU A 112 -4.70 2.31 -22.31
N ARG A 113 -5.29 2.16 -23.50
CA ARG A 113 -6.75 1.93 -23.59
C ARG A 113 -7.06 0.63 -22.84
N PRO A 114 -8.02 0.61 -21.90
CA PRO A 114 -8.45 -0.64 -21.29
C PRO A 114 -9.00 -1.56 -22.39
N THR A 115 -8.39 -2.72 -22.56
CA THR A 115 -9.01 -3.83 -23.30
C THR A 115 -10.31 -4.19 -22.59
N ALA A 116 -11.38 -4.29 -23.38
CA ALA A 116 -12.78 -4.21 -22.95
C ALA A 116 -13.32 -5.42 -22.13
N GLU A 117 -12.52 -6.08 -21.30
CA GLU A 117 -12.93 -7.31 -20.60
C GLU A 117 -12.71 -7.36 -19.08
N ALA A 118 -12.24 -6.29 -18.42
CA ALA A 118 -12.21 -6.24 -16.95
C ALA A 118 -13.51 -5.60 -16.40
N PRO A 119 -14.20 -6.22 -15.41
CA PRO A 119 -15.43 -5.65 -14.86
C PRO A 119 -15.09 -4.33 -14.15
N MET A 120 -15.82 -3.27 -14.54
CA MET A 120 -15.78 -1.97 -13.89
C MET A 120 -16.14 -2.11 -12.41
N VAL A 121 -15.14 -2.05 -11.53
CA VAL A 121 -15.35 -1.71 -10.13
C VAL A 121 -14.99 -0.23 -10.00
N ASP A 122 -16.01 0.60 -9.86
CA ASP A 122 -15.97 2.05 -9.72
C ASP A 122 -15.40 2.50 -8.35
N SER A 123 -14.33 1.84 -7.88
CA SER A 123 -13.57 2.22 -6.68
C SER A 123 -12.29 2.97 -7.02
N GLY A 124 -11.88 2.98 -8.29
CA GLY A 124 -10.61 3.58 -8.73
C GLY A 124 -10.62 5.12 -8.80
N ARG A 125 -11.78 5.76 -8.92
CA ARG A 125 -11.84 7.23 -9.03
C ARG A 125 -11.60 7.92 -7.68
N THR A 126 -12.06 7.32 -6.59
CA THR A 126 -12.03 7.94 -5.25
C THR A 126 -10.63 7.97 -4.64
N THR A 127 -9.81 6.94 -4.87
CA THR A 127 -8.43 6.88 -4.37
C THR A 127 -7.44 7.67 -5.22
N GLN A 128 -7.77 7.89 -6.50
CA GLN A 128 -6.91 8.56 -7.48
C GLN A 128 -6.91 10.09 -7.33
N GLU A 129 -8.06 10.69 -7.01
CA GLU A 129 -8.16 12.13 -6.72
C GLU A 129 -7.40 12.50 -5.44
N VAL A 130 -7.41 11.62 -4.42
CA VAL A 130 -6.71 11.85 -3.16
C VAL A 130 -5.19 11.78 -3.34
N ALA A 131 -4.67 10.80 -4.09
CA ALA A 131 -3.22 10.65 -4.29
C ALA A 131 -2.60 11.76 -5.15
N ALA A 132 -3.30 12.24 -6.18
CA ALA A 132 -2.82 13.34 -7.04
C ALA A 132 -2.81 14.69 -6.30
N VAL A 133 -3.79 14.93 -5.43
CA VAL A 133 -3.88 16.16 -4.61
C VAL A 133 -2.80 16.17 -3.52
N VAL A 134 -2.48 15.02 -2.90
CA VAL A 134 -1.44 14.94 -1.87
C VAL A 134 -0.04 15.28 -2.42
N ILE A 135 0.27 14.89 -3.66
CA ILE A 135 1.57 15.19 -4.27
C ILE A 135 1.66 16.66 -4.74
N SER A 136 0.55 17.30 -5.10
CA SER A 136 0.55 18.65 -5.67
C SER A 136 0.29 19.80 -4.68
N GLU A 137 -0.50 19.60 -3.62
CA GLU A 137 -0.87 20.70 -2.70
C GLU A 137 -0.20 20.65 -1.32
N VAL A 138 0.29 19.50 -0.83
CA VAL A 138 0.78 19.36 0.56
C VAL A 138 2.31 19.51 0.69
N LEU A 139 3.08 19.32 -0.39
CA LEU A 139 4.55 19.42 -0.36
C LEU A 139 5.13 20.82 -0.63
N VAL A 140 4.30 21.85 -0.85
CA VAL A 140 4.76 23.24 -1.08
C VAL A 140 4.66 24.12 0.18
N VAL A 141 4.08 23.63 1.29
CA VAL A 141 4.03 24.40 2.56
C VAL A 141 5.05 23.88 3.57
N THR A 142 6.32 23.97 3.18
CA THR A 142 7.43 24.37 4.06
C THR A 142 8.63 24.64 3.17
N GLY A 143 8.75 25.90 2.75
CA GLY A 143 10.06 26.50 2.52
C GLY A 143 10.74 26.79 3.85
#